data_AF-A0A258HDK8-F1
#
_entry.id   AF-A0A258HDK8-F1
#
_cell.length_a   1.000
_cell.length_b   1.000
_cell.length_c   1.000
_cell.angle_alpha   90.00
_cell.angle_beta   90.00
_cell.angle_gamma   90.00
#
_symmetry.space_group_name_H-M   'P 1'
#
loop_
_entity.id
_entity.type
_entity.pdbx_description
1 polymer ?
#
loop_
_entity_poly.entity_id
_entity_poly.type
_entity_poly.pdbx_seq_one_letter_code
_entity_poly.pdbx_strand_id
1 'polypeptide(L)'
;MAEPYFPPLEVAGQTFAFDHLEPFVLEMATQSRPNGVKIDVRFSNHCFSETFDAARHDDAVAVWDGPRRRVFCPIRYGLSQALPNILKGLPTAHVYQTPEANFLRIGVRNDGGAGDYRVFFRVKRGAGAGIDLKLFVESA
;
A
#
# COMPACT_ATOMS: atom_id res chain seq x y z
N MET A 1 -4.65 9.74 -21.61
CA MET A 1 -4.70 9.56 -20.14
C MET A 1 -3.87 8.32 -19.83
N ALA A 2 -3.04 8.35 -18.80
CA ALA A 2 -2.29 7.15 -18.39
C ALA A 2 -3.28 6.09 -17.86
N GLU A 3 -2.98 4.82 -18.06
CA GLU A 3 -3.77 3.73 -17.47
C GLU A 3 -3.63 3.77 -15.93
N PRO A 4 -4.72 3.50 -15.18
CA PRO A 4 -4.66 3.48 -13.73
C PRO A 4 -3.74 2.36 -13.25
N TYR A 5 -3.03 2.58 -12.16
CA TYR A 5 -2.09 1.60 -11.61
C TYR A 5 -2.78 0.31 -11.17
N PHE A 6 -4.00 0.43 -10.62
CA PHE A 6 -4.92 -0.69 -10.46
C PHE A 6 -6.19 -0.43 -11.26
N PRO A 7 -6.65 -1.38 -12.10
CA PRO A 7 -7.93 -1.25 -12.76
C PRO A 7 -9.07 -1.23 -11.72
N PRO A 8 -10.16 -0.48 -11.97
CA PRO A 8 -11.32 -0.51 -11.09
C PRO A 8 -11.94 -1.92 -11.03
N LEU A 9 -12.60 -2.24 -9.92
CA LEU A 9 -13.31 -3.51 -9.73
C LEU A 9 -14.81 -3.27 -9.62
N GLU A 10 -15.58 -4.14 -10.26
CA GLU A 10 -17.04 -4.22 -10.08
C GLU A 10 -17.37 -5.26 -9.01
N VAL A 11 -17.99 -4.83 -7.91
CA VAL A 11 -18.34 -5.71 -6.77
C VAL A 11 -19.79 -5.44 -6.39
N ALA A 12 -20.65 -6.45 -6.52
CA ALA A 12 -22.08 -6.36 -6.22
C ALA A 12 -22.80 -5.16 -6.89
N GLY A 13 -22.41 -4.81 -8.13
CA GLY A 13 -22.98 -3.69 -8.88
C GLY A 13 -22.44 -2.31 -8.50
N GLN A 14 -21.41 -2.26 -7.66
CA GLN A 14 -20.69 -1.03 -7.31
C GLN A 14 -19.27 -1.06 -7.90
N THR A 15 -18.89 0.04 -8.54
CA THR A 15 -17.51 0.27 -8.99
C THR A 15 -16.64 0.77 -7.83
N PHE A 16 -15.51 0.09 -7.61
CA PHE A 16 -14.46 0.50 -6.69
C PHE A 16 -13.23 0.93 -7.50
N ALA A 17 -12.88 2.22 -7.42
CA ALA A 17 -11.69 2.79 -8.03
C ALA A 17 -10.52 2.82 -7.03
N PHE A 18 -9.29 2.93 -7.53
CA PHE A 18 -8.07 2.83 -6.71
C PHE A 18 -7.16 4.04 -6.87
N ASP A 19 -7.73 5.22 -7.15
CA ASP A 19 -6.98 6.45 -7.38
C ASP A 19 -6.08 6.83 -6.19
N HIS A 20 -6.48 6.46 -4.97
CA HIS A 20 -5.69 6.68 -3.77
C HIS A 20 -4.45 5.76 -3.70
N LEU A 21 -4.38 4.70 -4.49
CA LEU A 21 -3.22 3.80 -4.58
C LEU A 21 -2.39 4.05 -5.85
N GLU A 22 -2.60 5.18 -6.52
CA GLU A 22 -1.69 5.62 -7.58
C GLU A 22 -0.27 5.86 -7.01
N PRO A 23 0.78 5.38 -7.70
CA PRO A 23 2.15 5.66 -7.31
C PRO A 23 2.43 7.16 -7.21
N PHE A 24 3.22 7.56 -6.22
CA PHE A 24 3.62 8.94 -6.04
C PHE A 24 5.07 9.05 -5.58
N VAL A 25 5.65 10.23 -5.75
CA VAL A 25 7.00 10.53 -5.26
C VAL A 25 6.89 11.22 -3.90
N LEU A 26 7.50 10.61 -2.89
CA LEU A 26 7.75 11.24 -1.60
C LEU A 26 9.14 11.86 -1.60
N GLU A 27 9.24 13.12 -1.19
CA GLU A 27 10.52 13.80 -0.98
C GLU A 27 10.75 13.98 0.52
N MET A 28 11.92 13.59 1.02
CA MET A 28 12.30 13.83 2.41
C MET A 28 13.78 14.17 2.54
N ALA A 29 14.12 15.16 3.36
CA ALA A 29 15.51 15.44 3.70
C ALA A 29 16.02 14.44 4.74
N THR A 30 17.30 14.09 4.65
CA THR A 30 18.00 13.32 5.69
C THR A 30 19.21 14.09 6.17
N GLN A 31 19.77 13.72 7.33
CA GLN A 31 21.00 14.34 7.85
C GLN A 31 22.16 14.28 6.83
N SER A 32 22.26 13.18 6.07
CA SER A 32 23.31 13.01 5.05
C SER A 32 22.94 13.55 3.67
N ARG A 33 21.66 13.89 3.43
CA ARG A 33 21.13 14.44 2.18
C ARG A 33 20.12 15.56 2.48
N PRO A 34 20.60 16.76 2.82
CA PRO A 34 19.73 17.90 3.17
C PRO A 34 18.89 18.39 1.99
N ASN A 35 19.35 18.17 0.75
CA ASN A 35 18.63 18.52 -0.47
C ASN A 35 17.49 17.53 -0.83
N GLY A 36 17.24 16.53 0.02
CA GLY A 36 16.18 15.55 -0.17
C GLY A 36 16.64 14.23 -0.80
N VAL A 37 15.86 13.19 -0.53
CA VAL A 37 15.81 11.95 -1.31
C VAL A 37 14.45 11.84 -1.97
N LYS A 38 14.44 11.42 -3.24
CA LYS A 38 13.21 11.14 -4.00
C LYS A 38 12.87 9.66 -3.90
N ILE A 39 11.70 9.35 -3.37
CA ILE A 39 11.25 7.99 -3.07
C ILE A 39 10.01 7.70 -3.92
N ASP A 40 10.13 6.78 -4.86
CA ASP A 40 8.99 6.25 -5.63
C ASP A 40 8.20 5.28 -4.74
N VAL A 41 6.96 5.65 -4.38
CA VAL A 41 6.07 4.89 -3.52
C VAL A 41 5.08 4.11 -4.39
N ARG A 42 5.00 2.80 -4.16
CA ARG A 42 4.10 1.89 -4.87
C ARG A 42 3.42 0.92 -3.93
N PHE A 43 2.32 0.35 -4.39
CA PHE A 43 1.45 -0.50 -3.59
C PHE A 43 1.31 -1.90 -4.20
N SER A 44 1.14 -2.89 -3.33
CA SER A 44 0.69 -4.24 -3.66
C SER A 44 -0.84 -4.31 -3.65
N ASN A 45 -1.42 -5.24 -4.42
CA ASN A 45 -2.86 -5.53 -4.37
C ASN A 45 -3.30 -6.07 -3.00
N HIS A 46 -2.36 -6.49 -2.14
CA HIS A 46 -2.62 -6.90 -0.76
C HIS A 46 -3.22 -5.75 0.07
N CYS A 47 -3.03 -4.49 -0.33
CA CYS A 47 -3.62 -3.34 0.38
C CYS A 47 -5.16 -3.33 0.38
N PHE A 48 -5.79 -4.01 -0.60
CA PHE A 48 -7.25 -4.05 -0.74
C PHE A 48 -7.81 -5.47 -0.94
N SER A 49 -6.97 -6.49 -0.83
CA SER A 49 -7.36 -7.89 -1.02
C SER A 49 -6.88 -8.80 0.10
N GLU A 50 -7.63 -9.87 0.36
CA GLU A 50 -7.28 -10.93 1.31
C GLU A 50 -7.09 -12.27 0.60
N THR A 51 -6.49 -13.24 1.30
CA THR A 51 -6.30 -14.59 0.78
C THR A 51 -7.65 -15.23 0.48
N PHE A 52 -7.76 -15.88 -0.70
CA PHE A 52 -8.96 -16.64 -1.02
C PHE A 52 -9.15 -17.79 -0.02
N ASP A 53 -10.40 -17.95 0.44
CA ASP A 53 -10.81 -18.99 1.37
C ASP A 53 -12.14 -19.55 0.86
N ALA A 54 -12.13 -20.80 0.42
CA ALA A 54 -13.28 -21.46 -0.18
C ALA A 54 -14.47 -21.58 0.79
N ALA A 55 -14.25 -21.55 2.11
CA ALA A 55 -15.33 -21.60 3.09
C ALA A 55 -16.03 -20.24 3.28
N ARG A 56 -15.42 -19.15 2.79
CA ARG A 56 -15.87 -17.77 3.03
C ARG A 56 -16.19 -16.98 1.75
N HIS A 57 -15.70 -17.41 0.59
CA HIS A 57 -15.58 -16.56 -0.58
C HIS A 57 -16.15 -17.19 -1.87
N ASP A 58 -17.33 -17.80 -1.79
CA ASP A 58 -17.96 -18.44 -2.96
C ASP A 58 -18.15 -17.46 -4.15
N ASP A 59 -18.65 -16.25 -3.89
CA ASP A 59 -18.94 -15.23 -4.92
C ASP A 59 -18.04 -13.98 -4.86
N ALA A 60 -16.89 -14.07 -4.17
CA ALA A 60 -16.01 -12.92 -4.03
C ALA A 60 -15.23 -12.62 -5.31
N VAL A 61 -15.13 -11.32 -5.65
CA VAL A 61 -14.39 -10.85 -6.84
C VAL A 61 -12.91 -11.17 -6.70
N ALA A 62 -12.38 -11.91 -7.68
CA ALA A 62 -10.99 -12.36 -7.66
C ALA A 62 -10.02 -11.20 -7.95
N VAL A 63 -8.93 -11.16 -7.18
CA VAL A 63 -7.79 -10.28 -7.38
C VAL A 63 -6.55 -11.17 -7.52
N TRP A 64 -5.80 -11.03 -8.60
CA TRP A 64 -4.67 -11.93 -8.88
C TRP A 64 -3.33 -11.29 -8.51
N ASP A 65 -2.56 -11.99 -7.67
CA ASP A 65 -1.18 -11.67 -7.32
C ASP A 65 -0.24 -12.67 -8.03
N GLY A 66 0.04 -12.40 -9.30
CA GLY A 66 0.66 -13.39 -10.20
C GLY A 66 -0.21 -14.66 -10.28
N PRO A 67 0.32 -15.86 -9.98
CA PRO A 67 -0.45 -17.09 -10.00
C PRO A 67 -1.35 -17.28 -8.76
N ARG A 68 -1.24 -16.41 -7.74
CA ARG A 68 -1.97 -16.57 -6.47
C ARG A 68 -3.32 -15.87 -6.54
N ARG A 69 -4.39 -16.62 -6.26
CA ARG A 69 -5.74 -16.07 -6.11
C ARG A 69 -5.89 -15.38 -4.77
N ARG A 70 -6.27 -14.11 -4.82
CA ARG A 70 -6.78 -13.31 -3.70
C ARG A 70 -8.21 -12.91 -4.02
N VAL A 71 -8.89 -12.29 -3.07
CA VAL A 71 -10.23 -11.72 -3.26
C VAL A 71 -10.29 -10.29 -2.76
N PHE A 72 -11.11 -9.47 -3.40
CA PHE A 72 -11.36 -8.11 -2.95
C PHE A 72 -11.93 -8.14 -1.53
N CYS A 73 -11.38 -7.30 -0.66
CA CYS A 73 -11.80 -7.17 0.72
C CYS A 73 -12.25 -5.73 0.99
N PRO A 74 -13.56 -5.45 1.12
CA PRO A 74 -14.08 -4.10 1.36
C PRO A 74 -13.48 -3.42 2.59
N ILE A 75 -13.20 -4.19 3.65
CA ILE A 75 -12.56 -3.69 4.88
C ILE A 75 -11.15 -3.20 4.58
N ARG A 76 -10.32 -4.01 3.90
CA ARG A 76 -8.95 -3.61 3.53
C ARG A 76 -8.97 -2.43 2.57
N TYR A 77 -9.89 -2.42 1.61
CA TYR A 77 -10.10 -1.27 0.72
C TYR A 77 -10.40 0.01 1.51
N GLY A 78 -11.34 -0.02 2.46
CA GLY A 78 -11.66 1.14 3.30
C GLY A 78 -10.47 1.63 4.14
N LEU A 79 -9.71 0.71 4.73
CA LEU A 79 -8.50 1.04 5.48
C LEU A 79 -7.40 1.64 4.57
N SER A 80 -7.28 1.13 3.35
CA SER A 80 -6.26 1.55 2.38
C SER A 80 -6.37 3.03 1.99
N GLN A 81 -7.55 3.65 2.16
CA GLN A 81 -7.78 5.08 1.92
C GLN A 81 -6.86 5.97 2.77
N ALA A 82 -6.41 5.49 3.94
CA ALA A 82 -5.49 6.23 4.79
C ALA A 82 -4.02 6.11 4.34
N LEU A 83 -3.66 5.12 3.50
CA LEU A 83 -2.27 4.81 3.18
C LEU A 83 -1.48 5.98 2.59
N PRO A 84 -2.00 6.77 1.64
CA PRO A 84 -1.25 7.91 1.11
C PRO A 84 -0.85 8.90 2.18
N ASN A 85 -1.76 9.19 3.12
CA ASN A 85 -1.49 10.12 4.21
C ASN A 85 -0.51 9.54 5.22
N ILE A 86 -0.63 8.24 5.54
CA ILE A 86 0.32 7.54 6.41
C ILE A 86 1.73 7.58 5.82
N LEU A 87 1.87 7.32 4.52
CA LEU A 87 3.16 7.30 3.84
C LEU A 87 3.76 8.69 3.64
N LYS A 88 2.93 9.70 3.36
CA LYS A 88 3.35 11.12 3.35
C LYS A 88 3.83 11.59 4.72
N GLY A 89 3.32 10.99 5.80
CA GLY A 89 3.75 11.25 7.18
C GLY A 89 5.03 10.53 7.62
N LEU A 90 5.63 9.66 6.79
CA LEU A 90 6.88 8.95 7.14
C LEU A 90 8.04 9.84 7.59
N PRO A 91 8.28 11.05 7.04
CA PRO A 91 9.42 11.88 7.45
C PRO A 91 9.45 12.21 8.95
N THR A 92 8.31 12.18 9.63
CA THR A 92 8.19 12.52 11.05
C THR A 92 7.69 11.35 11.91
N ALA A 93 7.53 10.16 11.32
CA ALA A 93 6.94 9.00 11.99
C ALA A 93 7.97 7.98 12.46
N HIS A 94 7.61 7.23 13.50
CA HIS A 94 8.35 6.04 13.89
C HIS A 94 8.09 4.89 12.93
N VAL A 95 9.18 4.26 12.49
CA VAL A 95 9.21 3.07 11.64
C VAL A 95 10.06 2.02 12.35
N TYR A 96 9.58 0.78 12.36
CA TYR A 96 10.27 -0.36 12.96
C TYR A 96 10.82 -1.25 11.85
N GLN A 97 11.99 -1.86 12.06
CA GLN A 97 12.51 -2.89 11.18
C GLN A 97 12.11 -4.26 11.72
N THR A 98 11.64 -5.15 10.85
CA THR A 98 11.27 -6.53 11.23
C THR A 98 12.43 -7.50 10.96
N PRO A 99 12.39 -8.74 11.52
CA PRO A 99 13.36 -9.78 11.22
C PRO A 99 13.46 -10.15 9.73
N GLU A 100 12.37 -9.97 8.97
CA GLU A 100 12.27 -10.27 7.53
C GLU A 100 12.86 -9.17 6.64
N ALA A 101 13.57 -8.20 7.23
CA ALA A 101 14.20 -7.06 6.56
C ALA A 101 13.22 -6.13 5.82
N ASN A 102 11.92 -6.16 6.18
CA ASN A 102 10.97 -5.12 5.82
C ASN A 102 10.74 -4.17 7.01
N PHE A 103 9.96 -3.13 6.76
CA PHE A 103 9.67 -2.07 7.71
C PHE A 103 8.18 -2.09 8.07
N LEU A 104 7.88 -1.77 9.31
CA LEU A 104 6.54 -1.69 9.88
C LEU A 104 6.26 -0.27 10.35
N ARG A 105 5.11 0.28 9.94
CA ARG A 105 4.51 1.49 10.48
C ARG A 105 3.17 1.14 11.14
N ILE A 106 3.02 1.49 12.42
CA ILE A 106 1.81 1.24 13.21
C ILE A 106 0.99 2.52 13.32
N GLY A 107 -0.09 2.64 12.55
CA GLY A 107 -1.05 3.74 12.59
C GLY A 107 -2.32 3.39 13.37
N VAL A 108 -3.25 4.34 13.41
CA VAL A 108 -4.61 4.15 13.92
C VAL A 108 -5.53 3.82 12.75
N ARG A 109 -6.49 2.93 12.96
CA ARG A 109 -7.51 2.62 11.96
C ARG A 109 -8.41 3.83 11.69
N ASN A 110 -8.76 4.05 10.43
CA ASN A 110 -9.63 5.15 9.99
C ASN A 110 -11.10 4.71 9.81
N ASP A 111 -11.43 3.45 10.10
CA ASP A 111 -12.77 2.89 9.94
C ASP A 111 -13.60 2.87 11.24
N GLY A 112 -13.10 3.52 12.29
CA GLY A 112 -13.72 3.53 13.62
C GLY A 112 -13.58 2.21 14.40
N GLY A 113 -12.90 1.21 13.83
CA GLY A 113 -12.61 -0.05 14.50
C GLY A 113 -11.52 0.08 15.56
N ALA A 114 -11.55 -0.80 16.57
CA ALA A 114 -10.50 -0.89 17.56
C ALA A 114 -9.22 -1.53 16.97
N GLY A 115 -8.05 -1.06 17.43
CA GLY A 115 -6.76 -1.66 17.14
C GLY A 115 -5.88 -0.88 16.16
N ASP A 116 -4.73 -1.48 15.86
CA ASP A 116 -3.69 -0.90 15.04
C ASP A 116 -3.95 -1.11 13.54
N TYR A 117 -3.51 -0.15 12.73
CA TYR A 117 -3.34 -0.33 11.29
C TYR A 117 -1.86 -0.50 10.96
N ARG A 118 -1.47 -1.70 10.51
CA ARG A 118 -0.07 -2.12 10.38
C ARG A 118 0.36 -2.13 8.93
N VAL A 119 1.14 -1.14 8.53
CA VAL A 119 1.65 -1.00 7.16
C VAL A 119 3.04 -1.61 7.08
N PHE A 120 3.17 -2.68 6.29
CA PHE A 120 4.44 -3.35 5.99
C PHE A 120 4.95 -2.91 4.62
N PHE A 121 6.21 -2.49 4.56
CA PHE A 121 6.82 -2.04 3.31
C PHE A 121 8.31 -2.33 3.25
N ARG A 122 8.84 -2.46 2.05
CA ARG A 122 10.28 -2.60 1.80
C ARG A 122 10.83 -1.40 1.05
N VAL A 123 12.08 -1.03 1.36
CA VAL A 123 12.81 0.02 0.66
C VAL A 123 13.97 -0.58 -0.11
N LYS A 124 14.12 -0.24 -1.39
CA LYS A 124 15.26 -0.62 -2.23
C LYS A 124 15.86 0.62 -2.90
N ARG A 125 17.12 0.53 -3.34
CA ARG A 125 17.75 1.58 -4.15
C ARG A 125 16.98 1.79 -5.46
N GLY A 126 16.83 3.05 -5.87
CA GLY A 126 16.30 3.42 -7.17
C GLY A 126 17.21 2.93 -8.31
N ALA A 127 16.63 2.78 -9.50
CA ALA A 127 17.32 2.21 -10.67
C ALA A 127 17.86 3.29 -11.64
N GLY A 128 17.94 4.56 -11.21
CA GLY A 128 18.19 5.73 -12.08
C GLY A 128 16.90 6.45 -12.48
N ALA A 129 17.03 7.60 -13.16
CA ALA A 129 15.96 8.55 -13.53
C ALA A 129 15.49 9.53 -12.42
N GLY A 130 16.42 10.00 -11.57
CA GLY A 130 16.09 11.02 -10.56
C GLY A 130 15.27 10.48 -9.37
N ILE A 131 15.14 9.16 -9.24
CA ILE A 131 14.60 8.47 -8.06
C ILE A 131 15.74 7.83 -7.29
N ASP A 132 15.87 8.14 -6.00
CA ASP A 132 16.89 7.61 -5.11
C ASP A 132 16.50 6.25 -4.51
N LEU A 133 15.22 6.09 -4.16
CA LEU A 133 14.69 4.93 -3.45
C LEU A 133 13.34 4.50 -4.02
N LYS A 134 13.03 3.20 -3.89
CA LYS A 134 11.70 2.64 -4.15
C LYS A 134 11.15 2.08 -2.86
N LEU A 135 10.00 2.59 -2.43
CA LEU A 135 9.24 2.07 -1.31
C LEU A 135 8.06 1.28 -1.86
N PHE A 136 7.98 0.00 -1.52
CA PHE A 136 6.88 -0.87 -1.94
C PHE A 136 6.10 -1.33 -0.72
N VAL A 137 4.83 -0.93 -0.63
CA VAL A 137 3.91 -1.37 0.41
C VAL A 137 3.46 -2.78 0.09
N GLU A 138 3.89 -3.72 0.93
CA GLU A 138 3.67 -5.15 0.74
C GLU A 138 2.30 -5.57 1.28
N SER A 139 1.88 -4.97 2.39
CA SER A 139 0.60 -5.24 3.05
C SER A 139 0.23 -4.10 4.01
N ALA A 140 -1.05 -3.93 4.27
CA ALA A 140 -1.58 -2.99 5.26
C ALA A 140 -2.86 -3.49 5.92
#